data_AF-A0A9D1NR74-F1
#
_entry.id   AF-A0A9D1NR74-F1
#
_cell.length_a   1.000
_cell.length_b   1.000
_cell.length_c   1.000
_cell.angle_alpha   90.00
_cell.angle_beta   90.00
_cell.angle_gamma   90.00
#
_symmetry.space_group_name_H-M   'P 1'
#
loop_
_entity.id
_entity.type
_entity.pdbx_description
1 polymer ?
#
loop_
_entity_poly.entity_id
_entity_poly.type
_entity_poly.pdbx_seq_one_letter_code
_entity_poly.pdbx_strand_id
1 'polypeptide(L)'
;MITDYFSAELFVSAVIVLLTGSVILFVRSALRRGERRDRLPECRVVLYYHKDCERFERIAQKVVQAPCFKDTRVSFRIVDKENSEESRRWLLELSKKLEGMVSLERGDGS
;
A
#
# COMPACT_ATOMS: atom_id res chain seq x y z
N MET A 1 -3.95 -5.65 59.93
CA MET A 1 -2.55 -5.24 59.66
C MET A 1 -1.77 -6.28 58.88
N ILE A 2 -1.52 -7.51 59.37
CA ILE A 2 -0.75 -8.52 58.58
C ILE A 2 -1.53 -8.94 57.32
N THR A 3 -2.83 -9.17 57.42
CA THR A 3 -3.70 -9.60 56.30
C THR A 3 -3.87 -8.53 55.20
N ASP A 4 -3.73 -7.26 55.56
CA ASP A 4 -3.83 -6.13 54.62
C ASP A 4 -2.55 -5.96 53.79
N TYR A 5 -1.39 -6.29 54.38
CA TYR A 5 -0.10 -6.28 53.68
C TYR A 5 0.01 -7.43 52.68
N PHE A 6 -0.40 -8.65 53.08
CA PHE A 6 -0.37 -9.80 52.17
C PHE A 6 -1.31 -9.62 50.97
N SER A 7 -2.48 -9.01 51.16
CA SER A 7 -3.42 -8.73 50.06
C SER A 7 -2.90 -7.63 49.13
N ALA A 8 -2.23 -6.60 49.66
CA ALA A 8 -1.57 -5.58 48.86
C ALA A 8 -0.39 -6.14 48.03
N GLU A 9 0.45 -6.99 48.61
CA GLU A 9 1.58 -7.63 47.89
C GLU A 9 1.11 -8.58 46.77
N LEU A 10 0.04 -9.35 47.03
CA LEU A 10 -0.60 -10.18 46.01
C LEU A 10 -1.17 -9.35 44.86
N PHE A 11 -1.80 -8.21 45.18
CA PHE A 11 -2.35 -7.30 44.18
C PHE A 11 -1.25 -6.68 43.32
N VAL A 12 -0.17 -6.19 43.94
CA VAL A 12 0.98 -5.62 43.23
C VAL A 12 1.64 -6.65 42.33
N SER A 13 1.82 -7.88 42.82
CA SER A 13 2.40 -8.98 42.04
C SER A 13 1.52 -9.33 40.83
N ALA A 14 0.20 -9.39 41.01
CA ALA A 14 -0.74 -9.62 39.91
C ALA A 14 -0.69 -8.50 38.86
N VAL A 15 -0.61 -7.24 39.28
CA VAL A 15 -0.48 -6.09 38.39
C VAL A 15 0.83 -6.15 37.60
N ILE A 16 1.95 -6.51 38.23
CA ILE A 16 3.24 -6.67 37.55
C ILE A 16 3.16 -7.77 36.47
N VAL A 17 2.54 -8.90 36.77
CA VAL A 17 2.35 -10.00 35.81
C VAL A 17 1.45 -9.59 34.64
N LEU A 18 0.35 -8.86 34.91
CA LEU A 18 -0.54 -8.38 33.85
C LEU A 18 0.14 -7.33 32.96
N LEU A 19 0.91 -6.41 33.54
CA LEU A 19 1.65 -5.39 32.80
C LEU A 19 2.76 -6.00 31.94
N THR A 20 3.56 -6.92 32.51
CA THR A 20 4.60 -7.62 31.75
C THR A 20 4.02 -8.47 30.63
N GLY A 21 2.91 -9.19 30.88
CA GLY A 21 2.17 -9.90 29.83
C GLY A 21 1.67 -8.98 28.72
N SER A 22 1.14 -7.80 29.09
CA SER A 22 0.65 -6.80 28.13
C SER A 22 1.77 -6.23 27.27
N VAL A 23 2.95 -5.95 27.84
CA VAL A 23 4.13 -5.48 27.09
C VAL A 23 4.58 -6.53 26.07
N ILE A 24 4.61 -7.82 26.44
CA ILE A 24 4.98 -8.91 25.53
C ILE A 24 3.99 -9.01 24.37
N LEU A 25 2.69 -8.91 24.65
CA LEU A 25 1.65 -8.90 23.62
C LEU A 25 1.77 -7.68 22.69
N PHE A 26 2.07 -6.52 23.26
CA PHE A 26 2.29 -5.30 22.49
C PHE A 26 3.49 -5.44 21.55
N VAL A 27 4.64 -5.90 22.05
CA VAL A 27 5.84 -6.15 21.22
C VAL A 27 5.56 -7.20 20.14
N ARG A 28 4.88 -8.31 20.46
CA ARG A 28 4.50 -9.31 19.45
C ARG A 28 3.56 -8.76 18.39
N SER A 29 2.61 -7.91 18.78
CA SER A 29 1.68 -7.28 17.83
C SER A 29 2.38 -6.24 16.95
N ALA A 30 3.33 -5.49 17.50
CA ALA A 30 4.17 -4.54 16.76
C ALA A 30 5.08 -5.26 15.76
N LEU A 31 5.72 -6.35 16.16
CA LEU A 31 6.55 -7.19 15.28
C LEU A 31 5.74 -7.81 14.14
N ARG A 32 4.55 -8.38 14.43
CA ARG A 32 3.64 -8.91 13.40
C ARG A 32 3.13 -7.82 12.44
N ARG A 33 2.93 -6.59 12.92
CA ARG A 33 2.54 -5.44 12.07
C ARG A 33 3.71 -4.95 11.21
N GLY A 34 4.94 -5.00 11.73
CA GLY A 34 6.16 -4.68 10.99
C GLY A 34 6.42 -5.68 9.85
N GLU A 35 6.34 -6.99 10.14
CA GLU A 35 6.59 -8.04 9.14
C GLU A 35 5.59 -8.05 7.97
N ARG A 36 4.33 -7.63 8.20
CA ARG A 36 3.34 -7.52 7.10
C ARG A 36 3.66 -6.38 6.13
N ARG A 37 4.36 -5.33 6.57
CA ARG A 37 4.61 -4.16 5.73
C ARG A 37 5.80 -4.34 4.79
N ASP A 38 6.80 -5.13 5.21
CA ASP A 38 8.02 -5.38 4.43
C ASP A 38 7.93 -6.57 3.46
N ARG A 39 6.84 -7.35 3.50
CA ARG A 39 6.60 -8.50 2.59
C ARG A 39 5.41 -8.32 1.65
N LEU A 40 5.01 -7.08 1.37
CA LEU A 40 4.05 -6.86 0.29
C LEU A 40 4.76 -7.19 -1.03
N PRO A 41 4.24 -8.14 -1.85
CA PRO A 41 4.82 -8.41 -3.15
C PRO A 41 4.82 -7.10 -3.95
N GLU A 42 5.96 -6.78 -4.55
CA GLU A 42 6.07 -5.64 -5.45
C GLU A 42 5.51 -6.06 -6.81
N CYS A 43 4.46 -5.38 -7.27
CA CYS A 43 3.83 -5.65 -8.56
C CYS A 43 4.01 -4.42 -9.45
N ARG A 44 4.56 -4.62 -10.64
CA ARG A 44 4.70 -3.56 -11.64
C ARG A 44 3.74 -3.83 -12.79
N VAL A 45 2.84 -2.89 -13.05
CA VAL A 45 1.86 -2.96 -14.13
C VAL A 45 2.27 -1.97 -15.20
N VAL A 46 2.52 -2.46 -16.41
CA VAL A 46 2.88 -1.63 -17.57
C VAL A 46 1.72 -1.62 -18.55
N LEU A 47 1.18 -0.44 -18.84
CA LEU A 47 0.09 -0.20 -19.76
C LEU A 47 0.64 0.49 -21.02
N TYR A 48 0.46 -0.10 -22.18
CA TYR A 48 0.86 0.51 -23.45
C TYR A 48 -0.31 1.28 -24.05
N TYR A 49 -0.15 2.58 -24.22
CA TYR A 49 -1.16 3.44 -24.83
C TYR A 49 -1.02 3.41 -26.36
N HIS A 50 -2.18 3.41 -27.03
CA HIS A 50 -2.32 3.59 -28.47
C HIS A 50 -3.56 4.45 -28.74
N LYS A 51 -3.49 5.36 -29.71
CA LYS A 51 -4.55 6.30 -30.09
C LYS A 51 -5.90 5.64 -30.38
N ASP A 52 -5.88 4.48 -31.02
CA ASP A 52 -7.11 3.77 -31.40
C ASP A 52 -7.85 3.15 -30.19
N CYS A 53 -7.27 3.25 -28.99
CA CYS A 53 -7.86 2.68 -27.78
C CYS A 53 -8.79 3.69 -27.07
N GLU A 54 -9.98 3.90 -27.62
CA GLU A 54 -11.02 4.77 -27.03
C GLU A 54 -11.42 4.37 -25.59
N ARG A 55 -11.18 3.11 -25.22
CA ARG A 55 -11.53 2.55 -23.89
C ARG A 55 -10.36 2.56 -22.91
N PHE A 56 -9.20 3.08 -23.29
CA PHE A 56 -7.98 3.05 -22.47
C PHE A 56 -8.19 3.68 -21.10
N GLU A 57 -8.79 4.87 -21.03
CA GLU A 57 -9.08 5.58 -19.77
C GLU A 57 -9.91 4.72 -18.81
N ARG A 58 -10.99 4.11 -19.31
CA ARG A 58 -11.85 3.24 -18.49
C ARG A 58 -11.14 1.99 -18.02
N ILE A 59 -10.26 1.41 -18.84
CA ILE A 59 -9.47 0.23 -18.47
C ILE A 59 -8.42 0.62 -17.42
N ALA A 60 -7.68 1.71 -17.63
CA ALA A 60 -6.68 2.21 -16.67
C ALA A 60 -7.31 2.50 -15.30
N GLN A 61 -8.47 3.16 -15.26
CA GLN A 61 -9.21 3.40 -14.03
C GLN A 61 -9.59 2.10 -13.31
N LYS A 62 -10.15 1.12 -14.03
CA LYS A 62 -10.52 -0.18 -13.43
C LYS A 62 -9.31 -0.95 -12.93
N VAL A 63 -8.18 -0.88 -13.64
CA VAL A 63 -6.93 -1.52 -13.25
C VAL A 63 -6.37 -0.89 -11.98
N VAL A 64 -6.30 0.44 -11.90
CA VAL A 64 -5.81 1.15 -10.71
C VAL A 64 -6.73 0.91 -9.49
N GLN A 65 -8.04 0.84 -9.71
CA GLN A 65 -9.03 0.63 -8.65
C GLN A 65 -9.28 -0.86 -8.32
N ALA A 66 -8.57 -1.79 -8.96
CA ALA A 66 -8.83 -3.20 -8.77
C ALA A 66 -8.55 -3.61 -7.32
N PRO A 67 -9.50 -4.30 -6.64
CA PRO A 67 -9.36 -4.63 -5.22
C PRO A 67 -8.19 -5.58 -4.94
N CYS A 68 -7.73 -6.34 -5.95
CA CYS A 68 -6.57 -7.22 -5.84
C CYS A 68 -5.25 -6.47 -5.55
N PHE A 69 -5.19 -5.16 -5.79
CA PHE A 69 -3.99 -4.35 -5.57
C PHE A 69 -3.94 -3.66 -4.21
N LYS A 70 -5.00 -3.76 -3.37
CA LYS A 70 -5.04 -3.11 -2.04
C LYS A 70 -3.98 -3.63 -1.07
N ASP A 71 -3.67 -4.92 -1.15
CA ASP A 71 -2.70 -5.61 -0.30
C ASP A 71 -1.39 -5.89 -1.05
N THR A 72 -1.03 -5.07 -2.04
CA THR A 72 0.17 -5.23 -2.87
C THR A 72 0.83 -3.87 -3.08
N ARG A 73 2.16 -3.81 -3.10
CA ARG A 73 2.85 -2.57 -3.47
C ARG A 73 2.87 -2.48 -4.99
N VAL A 74 1.89 -1.77 -5.56
CA VAL A 74 1.73 -1.68 -7.01
C VAL A 74 2.33 -0.38 -7.56
N SER A 75 3.11 -0.51 -8.63
CA SER A 75 3.60 0.60 -9.43
C SER A 75 2.98 0.52 -10.82
N PHE A 76 2.21 1.55 -11.21
CA PHE A 76 1.63 1.66 -12.55
C PHE A 76 2.53 2.52 -13.44
N ARG A 77 2.86 2.00 -14.61
CA ARG A 77 3.61 2.69 -15.66
C ARG A 77 2.77 2.71 -16.93
N ILE A 78 2.53 3.89 -17.50
CA ILE A 78 1.96 4.00 -18.85
C ILE A 78 3.09 4.34 -19.83
N VAL A 79 3.20 3.57 -20.90
CA VAL A 79 4.13 3.79 -22.01
C VAL A 79 3.36 4.35 -23.19
N ASP A 80 3.68 5.58 -23.58
CA ASP A 80 3.14 6.18 -24.80
C ASP A 80 3.92 5.66 -26.02
N LYS A 81 3.25 4.89 -26.89
CA LYS A 81 3.84 4.41 -28.14
C LYS A 81 3.71 5.39 -29.31
N GLU A 82 2.77 6.34 -29.25
CA GLU A 82 2.57 7.31 -30.33
C GLU A 82 3.60 8.44 -30.31
N ASN A 83 4.16 8.74 -29.13
CA ASN A 83 5.16 9.79 -28.95
C ASN A 83 4.73 11.19 -29.45
N SER A 84 3.42 11.42 -29.57
CA SER A 84 2.83 12.70 -29.93
C SER A 84 2.74 13.64 -28.72
N GLU A 85 2.81 14.94 -28.95
CA GLU A 85 2.59 15.94 -27.89
C GLU A 85 1.11 15.97 -27.44
N GLU A 86 0.18 15.57 -28.31
CA GLU A 86 -1.25 15.49 -27.98
C GLU A 86 -1.54 14.29 -27.06
N SER A 87 -1.00 13.10 -27.38
CA SER A 87 -1.10 11.92 -26.52
C SER A 87 -0.48 12.16 -25.15
N ARG A 88 0.66 12.86 -25.12
CA ARG A 88 1.33 13.24 -23.87
C ARG A 88 0.48 14.13 -22.98
N ARG A 89 -0.15 15.19 -23.52
CA ARG A 89 -1.03 16.08 -22.75
C ARG A 89 -2.23 15.33 -22.21
N TRP A 90 -2.85 14.49 -23.04
CA TRP A 90 -3.98 13.67 -22.63
C TRP A 90 -3.61 12.67 -21.53
N LEU A 91 -2.46 11.99 -21.65
CA LEU A 91 -1.94 11.08 -20.63
C LEU A 91 -1.59 11.79 -19.32
N LEU A 92 -1.11 13.03 -19.37
CA LEU A 92 -0.88 13.87 -18.19
C LEU A 92 -2.17 14.26 -17.49
N GLU A 93 -3.24 14.53 -18.23
CA GLU A 93 -4.57 14.76 -17.64
C GLU A 93 -5.12 13.47 -17.03
N LEU A 94 -4.93 12.34 -17.70
CA LEU A 94 -5.32 11.03 -17.17
C LEU A 94 -4.56 10.68 -15.89
N SER A 95 -3.25 10.94 -15.82
CA SER A 95 -2.46 10.67 -14.62
C SER A 95 -2.90 11.53 -13.43
N LYS A 96 -3.29 12.80 -13.67
CA LYS A 96 -3.91 13.66 -12.66
C LYS A 96 -5.25 13.12 -12.17
N LYS A 97 -6.10 12.62 -13.06
CA LYS A 97 -7.37 11.95 -12.70
C LYS A 97 -7.17 10.68 -11.88
N LEU A 98 -6.05 10.00 -12.09
CA LEU A 98 -5.63 8.82 -11.32
C LEU A 98 -4.80 9.19 -10.08
N GLU A 99 -4.90 10.44 -9.60
CA GLU A 99 -4.23 10.94 -8.39
C GLU A 99 -2.70 10.78 -8.40
N GLY A 100 -2.07 10.74 -9.58
CA GLY A 100 -0.63 10.55 -9.69
C GLY A 100 -0.15 9.13 -9.33
N MET A 101 -1.05 8.15 -9.23
CA MET A 101 -0.69 6.73 -9.01
C MET A 101 0.06 6.10 -10.18
N VAL A 102 0.19 6.82 -11.30
CA VAL A 102 0.78 6.33 -12.54
C VAL A 102 1.98 7.18 -12.96
N SER A 103 3.08 6.51 -13.27
CA SER A 103 4.26 7.13 -13.88
C SER A 103 4.15 7.06 -15.40
N LEU A 104 4.37 8.18 -16.08
CA LEU A 104 4.37 8.24 -17.55
C LEU A 104 5.79 8.09 -18.05
N GLU A 105 6.03 7.12 -18.94
CA GLU A 105 7.32 6.95 -19.62
C GLU A 105 7.14 7.00 -21.13
N ARG A 106 8.13 7.60 -21.78
CA ARG A 106 8.17 7.69 -23.23
C ARG A 106 8.52 6.30 -23.78
N GLY A 107 7.76 5.82 -24.77
CA GLY A 107 8.14 4.61 -25.49
C GLY A 107 9.32 4.94 -26.39
N ASP A 108 10.49 4.39 -26.12
CA ASP A 108 11.59 4.43 -27.09
C ASP A 108 11.15 3.59 -28.30
N GLY A 109 10.92 4.27 -29.43
CA GLY A 109 10.54 3.62 -30.68
C GLY A 109 11.66 2.70 -31.13
N SER A 110 11.43 1.40 -31.02
CA SER A 110 12.21 0.34 -31.68
C SER A 110 11.39 -0.26 -32.79
#